data_AF-A0A2R6JYU8-F1
#
_entry.id   AF-A0A2R6JYU8-F1
#
_cell.length_a   1.000
_cell.length_b   1.000
_cell.length_c   1.000
_cell.angle_alpha   90.00
_cell.angle_beta   90.00
_cell.angle_gamma   90.00
#
_symmetry.space_group_name_H-M   'P 1'
#
loop_
_entity.id
_entity.type
_entity.pdbx_description
1 polymer ?
#
loop_
_entity_poly.entity_id
_entity_poly.type
_entity_poly.pdbx_seq_one_letter_code
_entity_poly.pdbx_strand_id
1 'polypeptide(L)'
;DARFEGARACARCVVPSRDPDTGEPIERFRQRFVERREATLPSWAPTDAFDHYFTVMLITRVPSASHADTVAVDDAVRVDDA
;
A
#
# COMPACT_ATOMS: atom_id res chain seq x y z
N ASP A 1 -9.08 -20.40 3.34
CA ASP A 1 -8.84 -19.00 3.73
C ASP A 1 -7.39 -18.64 3.46
N ALA A 2 -7.16 -17.75 2.49
CA ALA A 2 -5.82 -17.25 2.20
C ALA A 2 -5.39 -16.23 3.26
N ARG A 3 -4.22 -16.43 3.88
CA ARG A 3 -3.68 -15.53 4.90
C ARG A 3 -2.52 -14.71 4.36
N PHE A 4 -2.48 -13.43 4.75
CA PHE A 4 -1.41 -12.49 4.42
C PHE A 4 -0.93 -11.82 5.71
N GLU A 5 0.38 -11.80 5.92
CA GLU A 5 1.01 -11.16 7.08
C GLU A 5 1.73 -9.90 6.63
N GLY A 6 1.51 -8.77 7.31
CA GLY A 6 2.22 -7.53 7.01
C GLY A 6 3.72 -7.68 7.25
N ALA A 7 4.56 -7.35 6.26
CA ALA A 7 6.01 -7.46 6.38
C ALA A 7 6.69 -6.09 6.47
N ARG A 8 6.38 -5.16 5.55
CA ARG A 8 6.95 -3.79 5.57
C ARG A 8 6.13 -2.79 4.77
N ALA A 9 6.18 -1.53 5.17
CA ALA A 9 5.68 -0.44 4.35
C ALA A 9 6.50 -0.35 3.04
N CYS A 10 5.81 -0.01 1.95
CA CYS A 10 6.41 0.03 0.62
C CYS A 10 6.33 1.43 0.03
N ALA A 11 7.50 2.08 -0.02
CA ALA A 11 7.71 3.32 -0.76
C ALA A 11 7.33 3.13 -2.23
N ARG A 12 6.59 4.09 -2.79
CA ARG A 12 6.21 4.06 -4.20
C ARG A 12 7.33 4.61 -5.08
N CYS A 13 7.56 3.95 -6.20
CA CYS A 13 8.41 4.45 -7.28
C CYS A 13 7.70 5.55 -8.07
N VAL A 14 8.30 6.04 -9.15
CA VAL A 14 7.73 7.09 -10.02
C VAL A 14 6.47 6.65 -10.79
N VAL A 15 6.20 5.35 -10.94
CA VAL A 15 5.13 4.85 -11.81
C VAL A 15 3.74 5.46 -11.51
N PRO A 16 3.29 5.60 -10.24
CA PRO A 16 1.99 6.21 -9.95
C PRO A 16 1.90 7.70 -10.30
N SER A 17 3.00 8.38 -10.61
CA SER A 17 2.99 9.80 -11.02
C SER A 17 2.76 9.99 -12.52
N ARG A 18 2.18 9.00 -13.19
CA ARG A 18 1.91 9.00 -14.64
C ARG A 18 0.48 8.57 -14.89
N ASP A 19 -0.08 9.09 -15.98
CA ASP A 19 -1.38 8.66 -16.49
C ASP A 19 -1.33 7.16 -16.83
N PRO A 20 -2.30 6.35 -16.39
CA PRO A 20 -2.27 4.90 -16.60
C PRO A 20 -2.53 4.49 -18.06
N ASP A 21 -3.18 5.33 -18.87
CA ASP A 21 -3.52 5.04 -20.27
C ASP A 21 -2.43 5.54 -21.22
N THR A 22 -1.84 6.71 -20.95
CA THR A 22 -0.87 7.37 -21.85
C THR A 22 0.57 7.28 -21.36
N GLY A 23 0.79 7.09 -20.06
CA GLY A 23 2.11 7.15 -19.43
C GLY A 23 2.66 8.57 -19.26
N GLU A 24 1.91 9.61 -19.62
CA GLU A 24 2.36 11.00 -19.47
C GLU A 24 2.52 11.38 -17.98
N PRO A 25 3.57 12.12 -17.60
CA PRO A 25 3.74 12.57 -16.22
C PRO A 25 2.59 13.48 -15.75
N ILE A 26 2.05 13.20 -14.57
CA ILE A 26 1.07 14.07 -13.92
C ILE A 26 1.83 15.13 -13.12
N GLU A 27 1.67 16.40 -13.49
CA GLU A 27 2.39 17.50 -12.87
C GLU A 27 2.16 17.56 -11.35
N ARG A 28 3.25 17.69 -10.59
CA ARG A 28 3.26 17.82 -9.12
C ARG A 28 2.57 16.69 -8.35
N PHE A 29 2.35 15.52 -8.97
CA PHE A 29 1.64 14.41 -8.34
C PHE A 29 2.25 14.02 -7.00
N ARG A 30 3.57 13.75 -6.96
CA ARG A 30 4.26 13.32 -5.73
C ARG A 30 4.15 14.37 -4.62
N GLN A 31 4.34 15.65 -4.96
CA GLN A 31 4.23 16.75 -4.00
C GLN A 31 2.81 16.78 -3.40
N ARG A 32 1.78 16.86 -4.25
CA ARG A 32 0.38 16.91 -3.83
C ARG A 32 -0.01 15.68 -3.00
N PHE A 33 0.49 14.50 -3.37
CA PHE A 33 0.26 13.26 -2.63
C PHE A 33 0.85 13.36 -1.21
N VAL A 34 2.12 13.74 -1.10
CA VAL A 34 2.81 13.82 0.20
C VAL A 34 2.14 14.84 1.11
N GLU A 35 1.88 16.05 0.61
CA GLU A 35 1.21 17.12 1.38
C GLU A 35 -0.16 16.67 1.89
N ARG A 36 -0.98 16.04 1.04
CA ARG A 36 -2.29 15.52 1.45
C ARG A 36 -2.16 14.36 2.43
N ARG A 37 -1.21 13.45 2.20
CA ARG A 37 -1.00 12.28 3.06
C ARG A 37 -0.64 12.73 4.46
N GLU A 38 0.30 13.65 4.60
CA GLU A 38 0.74 14.20 5.87
C GLU A 38 -0.40 14.93 6.60
N ALA A 39 -1.20 15.73 5.88
CA ALA A 39 -2.34 16.44 6.44
C ALA A 39 -3.53 15.55 6.85
N THR A 40 -3.63 14.34 6.30
CA THR A 40 -4.78 13.43 6.50
C THR A 40 -4.39 12.11 7.15
N LEU A 41 -3.13 11.94 7.56
CA LEU A 41 -2.65 10.70 8.14
C LEU A 41 -3.33 10.49 9.51
N PRO A 42 -3.92 9.31 9.77
CA PRO A 42 -4.48 9.03 11.08
C PRO A 42 -3.41 9.04 12.18
N SER A 43 -3.77 9.46 13.38
CA SER A 43 -2.86 9.53 14.53
C SER A 43 -2.30 8.17 14.97
N TRP A 44 -2.96 7.08 14.61
CA TRP A 44 -2.52 5.71 14.89
C TRP A 44 -1.54 5.17 13.85
N ALA A 45 -1.28 5.89 12.75
CA ALA A 45 -0.41 5.40 11.70
C ALA A 45 1.04 5.27 12.20
N PRO A 46 1.76 4.18 11.85
CA PRO A 46 3.14 3.97 12.26
C PRO A 46 4.08 4.82 11.41
N THR A 47 4.16 6.13 11.66
CA THR A 47 4.99 7.07 10.89
C THR A 47 6.45 6.66 10.81
N ASP A 48 6.96 6.03 11.87
CA ASP A 48 8.34 5.55 11.97
C ASP A 48 8.63 4.38 11.02
N ALA A 49 7.60 3.73 10.48
CA ALA A 49 7.75 2.70 9.44
C ALA A 49 7.88 3.28 8.03
N PHE A 50 7.75 4.61 7.85
CA PHE A 50 7.80 5.27 6.56
C PHE A 50 9.11 6.04 6.37
N ASP A 51 9.94 5.64 5.40
CA ASP A 51 11.10 6.45 4.99
C ASP A 51 10.69 7.84 4.46
N HIS A 52 9.49 7.90 3.86
CA HIS A 52 8.81 9.13 3.44
C HIS A 52 7.31 8.86 3.24
N TYR A 53 6.49 9.92 3.21
CA TYR A 53 5.03 9.80 3.04
C TYR A 53 4.55 9.41 1.65
N PHE A 54 5.43 9.29 0.65
CA PHE A 54 5.07 8.68 -0.64
C PHE A 54 5.04 7.13 -0.54
N THR A 55 4.26 6.64 0.42
CA THR A 55 4.17 5.25 0.89
C THR A 55 2.70 4.94 1.19
N VAL A 56 2.12 3.99 0.46
CA VAL A 56 0.67 3.66 0.56
C VAL A 56 0.37 2.18 0.38
N MET A 57 1.41 1.34 0.35
CA MET A 57 1.27 -0.10 0.21
C MET A 57 1.99 -0.82 1.32
N LEU A 58 1.51 -2.03 1.60
CA LEU A 58 2.13 -3.01 2.47
C LEU A 58 2.68 -4.13 1.58
N ILE A 59 3.95 -4.48 1.75
CA ILE A 59 4.44 -5.76 1.28
C ILE A 59 4.03 -6.80 2.31
N THR A 60 3.37 -7.86 1.85
CA THR A 60 2.91 -8.97 2.67
C THR A 60 3.79 -10.20 2.49
N ARG A 61 3.89 -11.01 3.53
CA ARG A 61 4.35 -12.40 3.47
C ARG A 61 3.13 -13.32 3.38
N VAL A 62 3.21 -14.35 2.55
CA VAL A 62 2.21 -15.41 2.50
C VAL A 62 2.75 -16.62 3.25
N PRO A 63 2.13 -17.05 4.37
CA PRO A 63 2.52 -18.26 5.09
C PRO A 63 2.42 -19.50 4.17
N SER A 64 3.28 -20.50 4.41
CA SER A 64 3.31 -21.72 3.58
C SER A 64 1.97 -22.45 3.50
N ALA A 65 1.20 -22.41 4.58
CA ALA A 65 -0.15 -22.96 4.63
C ALA A 65 -1.10 -22.35 3.60
N SER A 66 -0.84 -21.12 3.12
CA SER A 66 -1.68 -20.40 2.17
C SER A 66 -1.09 -20.28 0.76
N HIS A 67 0.02 -20.96 0.44
CA HIS A 67 0.67 -20.83 -0.88
C HIS A 67 -0.19 -21.33 -2.05
N ALA A 68 -1.08 -22.29 -1.80
CA ALA A 68 -1.96 -22.86 -2.83
C ALA A 68 -3.40 -22.31 -2.77
N ASP A 69 -3.68 -21.40 -1.83
CA ASP A 69 -5.00 -20.79 -1.72
C ASP A 69 -5.24 -19.82 -2.87
N THR A 70 -6.49 -19.72 -3.31
CA THR A 70 -6.94 -18.75 -4.30
C THR A 70 -7.78 -17.68 -3.62
N VAL A 71 -7.64 -16.43 -4.09
CA VAL A 71 -8.54 -15.33 -3.76
C VAL A 71 -9.31 -14.93 -5.01
N ALA A 72 -10.57 -14.56 -4.84
CA ALA A 72 -11.47 -14.14 -5.90
C ALA A 72 -12.08 -12.77 -5.60
N VAL A 73 -12.65 -12.16 -6.64
CA VAL A 73 -13.52 -10.98 -6.46
C VAL A 73 -14.70 -11.39 -5.57
N ASP A 74 -15.11 -10.48 -4.70
CA ASP A 74 -16.18 -10.66 -3.70
C ASP A 74 -15.84 -11.56 -2.49
N ASP A 75 -14.61 -12.09 -2.40
CA ASP A 75 -14.16 -12.73 -1.16
C ASP A 75 -14.12 -11.74 0.01
N ALA A 76 -14.66 -12.16 1.16
CA ALA A 76 -14.68 -11.35 2.37
C ALA A 76 -13.26 -11.21 2.94
N VAL A 77 -12.87 -9.97 3.27
CA VAL A 77 -11.58 -9.66 3.92
C VAL A 77 -11.80 -9.39 5.41
N ARG A 78 -10.95 -9.97 6.25
CA ARG A 78 -10.93 -9.75 7.70
C ARG A 78 -9.52 -9.35 8.13
N VAL A 79 -9.43 -8.51 9.16
CA VAL A 79 -8.17 -8.18 9.83
C VAL A 79 -8.16 -8.97 11.13
N ASP A 80 -7.12 -9.78 11.31
CA ASP A 80 -6.92 -10.55 12.54
C ASP A 80 -6.17 -9.68 13.57
N ASP A 81 -6.54 -9.78 14.86
CA ASP A 81 -5.93 -9.04 15.97
C ASP A 81 -4.55 -9.59 16.43
N ALA A 82 -3.80 -10.23 15.52
CA ALA A 82 -2.58 -10.98 15.85
C ALA A 82 -1.50 -10.13 16.54
#